data_AF-A0A2E0V4C8-F1
#
_entry.id   AF-A0A2E0V4C8-F1
#
_cell.length_a   1.000
_cell.length_b   1.000
_cell.length_c   1.000
_cell.angle_alpha   90.00
_cell.angle_beta   90.00
_cell.angle_gamma   90.00
#
_symmetry.space_group_name_H-M   'P 1'
#
loop_
_entity.id
_entity.type
_entity.pdbx_description
1 polymer ?
#
loop_
_entity_poly.entity_id
_entity_poly.type
_entity_poly.pdbx_seq_one_letter_code
_entity_poly.pdbx_strand_id
1 'polypeptide(L)'
;MRKSLLAALFLASLILSSCETIPPNYGPPNMGGPGKDQRKATIATEQTGEFYIGRRYHVNRTWWWGYLRQPGEPWSKAQLVVFKQDLRRAPDNLPQGGPRGA
;
A
#
# COMPACT_ATOMS: atom_id res chain seq x y z
N MET A 1 22.60 28.53 37.03
CA MET A 1 21.41 27.67 36.89
C MET A 1 20.42 28.20 35.83
N ARG A 2 19.87 29.41 35.96
CA ARG A 2 18.88 29.98 35.00
C ARG A 2 19.36 30.09 33.54
N LYS A 3 20.63 30.48 33.32
CA LYS A 3 21.26 30.58 31.99
C LYS A 3 21.48 29.21 31.34
N SER A 4 21.83 28.20 32.13
CA SER A 4 22.01 26.81 31.69
C SER A 4 20.68 26.17 31.28
N LEU A 5 19.59 26.49 31.97
CA LEU A 5 18.24 26.05 31.62
C LEU A 5 17.77 26.64 30.28
N LEU A 6 18.02 27.94 30.05
CA LEU A 6 17.69 28.60 28.78
C LEU A 6 18.50 28.03 27.61
N ALA A 7 19.78 27.73 27.82
CA ALA A 7 20.62 27.09 26.80
C ALA A 7 20.13 25.67 26.46
N ALA A 8 19.72 24.88 27.46
CA ALA A 8 19.18 23.54 27.25
C ALA A 8 17.83 23.55 26.50
N LEU A 9 16.95 24.51 26.81
CA LEU A 9 15.68 24.70 26.10
C LEU A 9 15.88 25.10 24.63
N PHE A 10 16.83 25.99 24.37
CA PHE A 10 17.16 26.40 23.00
C PHE A 10 17.73 25.22 22.21
N LEU A 11 18.66 24.47 22.79
CA LEU A 11 19.25 23.30 22.14
C LEU A 11 18.20 22.21 21.86
N ALA A 12 17.26 21.98 22.78
CA ALA A 12 16.15 21.05 22.58
C ALA A 12 15.26 21.47 21.38
N SER A 13 14.93 22.76 21.25
CA SER A 13 14.10 23.24 20.12
C SER A 13 14.74 23.02 18.74
N LEU A 14 16.08 23.05 18.65
CA LEU A 14 16.80 22.77 17.40
C LEU A 14 16.78 21.27 17.04
N ILE A 15 16.72 20.38 18.02
CA ILE A 15 16.69 18.93 17.80
C ILE A 15 15.27 18.49 17.39
N LEU A 16 14.24 19.13 17.95
CA LEU A 16 12.83 18.84 17.66
C LEU A 16 12.36 19.30 16.27
N SER A 17 13.07 20.22 15.59
CA SER A 17 12.75 20.66 14.23
C SER A 17 13.25 19.72 13.12
N SER A 18 13.84 18.57 13.45
CA SER A 18 14.37 17.60 12.47
C SER A 18 13.32 16.60 11.95
N CYS A 19 12.08 16.64 12.45
CA CYS A 19 10.97 15.88 11.87
C CYS A 19 10.46 16.56 10.60
N GLU A 20 11.16 16.36 9.48
CA GLU A 20 10.65 16.68 8.16
C GLU A 20 9.96 15.44 7.57
N THR A 21 8.63 15.43 7.56
CA THR A 21 7.85 14.58 6.66
C THR A 21 7.88 15.20 5.27
N ILE A 22 9.01 15.08 4.57
CA ILE A 22 9.04 15.34 3.12
C ILE A 22 8.09 14.31 2.51
N PRO A 23 6.96 14.71 1.87
CA PRO A 23 6.23 13.77 1.04
C PRO A 23 7.21 13.33 -0.04
N PRO A 24 7.60 12.05 -0.08
CA PRO A 24 8.62 11.61 -1.02
C PRO A 24 8.19 12.00 -2.43
N ASN A 25 9.02 12.81 -3.08
CA ASN A 25 8.80 13.27 -4.44
C ASN A 25 9.15 12.12 -5.39
N TYR A 26 8.32 11.07 -5.40
CA TYR A 26 8.49 9.90 -6.26
C TYR A 26 8.22 10.20 -7.75
N GLY A 27 8.16 11.47 -8.15
CA GLY A 27 7.71 11.87 -9.47
C GLY A 27 6.27 11.44 -9.75
N PRO A 28 5.83 11.53 -11.01
CA PRO A 28 4.57 10.93 -11.44
C PRO A 28 4.56 9.44 -11.10
N PRO A 29 3.40 8.84 -10.77
CA PRO A 29 3.31 7.39 -10.59
C PRO A 29 3.91 6.68 -11.82
N ASN A 30 4.83 5.73 -11.60
CA ASN A 30 5.51 4.99 -12.68
C ASN A 30 4.55 4.28 -13.66
N MET A 31 3.31 4.03 -13.24
CA MET A 31 2.26 3.39 -14.04
C MET A 31 1.21 4.38 -14.55
N GLY A 32 1.43 5.69 -14.41
CA GLY A 32 0.43 6.71 -14.65
C GLY A 32 -0.78 6.60 -13.71
N GLY A 33 -1.87 7.26 -14.08
CA GLY A 33 -3.17 7.11 -13.43
C GLY A 33 -3.72 8.38 -12.76
N PRO A 34 -4.96 8.31 -12.27
CA PRO A 34 -5.66 9.47 -11.71
C PRO A 34 -4.93 10.04 -10.49
N GLY A 35 -5.03 11.36 -10.32
CA GLY A 35 -4.48 12.09 -9.18
C GLY A 35 -5.06 11.60 -7.85
N LYS A 36 -4.40 11.95 -6.73
CA LYS A 36 -4.85 11.51 -5.39
C LYS A 36 -6.31 11.88 -5.12
N ASP A 37 -6.73 13.09 -5.48
CA ASP A 37 -8.08 13.59 -5.23
C ASP A 37 -9.13 12.89 -6.09
N GLN A 38 -8.83 12.69 -7.38
CA GLN A 38 -9.70 11.92 -8.27
C GLN A 38 -9.88 10.49 -7.77
N ARG A 39 -8.81 9.84 -7.29
CA ARG A 39 -8.91 8.50 -6.67
C ARG A 39 -9.80 8.51 -5.44
N LYS A 40 -9.66 9.52 -4.58
CA LYS A 40 -10.50 9.67 -3.38
C LYS A 40 -11.96 9.87 -3.75
N ALA A 41 -12.24 10.68 -4.76
CA ALA A 41 -13.59 10.90 -5.29
C ALA A 41 -14.19 9.59 -5.84
N THR A 42 -13.44 8.83 -6.64
CA THR A 42 -13.89 7.52 -7.13
C THR A 42 -14.18 6.56 -5.98
N ILE A 43 -13.32 6.48 -4.96
CA ILE A 43 -13.53 5.61 -3.80
C ILE A 43 -14.79 6.00 -3.02
N ALA A 44 -15.08 7.30 -2.90
CA ALA A 44 -16.27 7.80 -2.23
C ALA A 44 -17.58 7.43 -2.97
N THR A 45 -17.51 7.13 -4.27
CA THR A 45 -18.66 6.69 -5.07
C THR A 45 -18.84 5.16 -5.09
N GLU A 46 -17.99 4.40 -4.40
CA GLU A 46 -18.09 2.95 -4.34
C GLU A 46 -19.34 2.50 -3.59
N GLN A 47 -19.98 1.44 -4.07
CA GLN A 47 -21.06 0.79 -3.34
C GLN A 47 -20.51 0.17 -2.05
N THR A 48 -21.14 0.46 -0.93
CA THR A 48 -20.81 -0.14 0.36
C THR A 48 -21.51 -1.50 0.51
N GLY A 49 -20.88 -2.43 1.23
CA GLY A 49 -21.44 -3.76 1.47
C GLY A 49 -20.45 -4.74 2.10
N GLU A 50 -20.90 -5.98 2.31
CA GLU A 50 -20.10 -7.08 2.88
C GLU A 50 -19.25 -7.79 1.83
N PHE A 51 -18.35 -7.04 1.19
CA PHE A 51 -17.40 -7.58 0.23
C PHE A 51 -16.08 -6.81 0.27
N TYR A 52 -15.09 -7.34 -0.42
CA TYR A 52 -13.78 -6.70 -0.56
C TYR A 52 -13.54 -6.28 -2.00
N ILE A 53 -12.87 -5.15 -2.18
CA ILE A 53 -12.44 -4.65 -3.49
C ILE A 53 -10.97 -4.96 -3.67
N GLY A 54 -10.63 -5.63 -4.77
CA GLY A 54 -9.29 -6.14 -5.04
C GLY A 54 -8.59 -5.48 -6.23
N ARG A 55 -7.27 -5.30 -6.11
CA ARG A 55 -6.35 -5.06 -7.23
C ARG A 55 -5.45 -6.25 -7.42
N ARG A 56 -5.55 -6.85 -8.59
CA ARG A 56 -4.76 -8.02 -8.98
C ARG A 56 -3.39 -7.59 -9.46
N TYR A 57 -2.36 -8.17 -8.85
CA TYR A 57 -0.99 -8.06 -9.31
C TYR A 57 -0.55 -9.45 -9.76
N HIS A 58 -0.48 -9.63 -11.07
CA HIS A 58 0.06 -10.86 -11.64
C HIS A 58 1.57 -10.69 -11.76
N VAL A 59 2.32 -11.44 -10.95
CA VAL A 59 3.77 -11.58 -11.08
C VAL A 59 4.05 -13.04 -11.40
N ASN A 60 4.79 -13.27 -12.47
CA ASN A 60 5.06 -14.61 -12.96
C ASN A 60 5.74 -15.47 -11.88
N ARG A 61 5.28 -16.71 -11.69
CA ARG A 61 5.76 -17.68 -10.68
C ARG A 61 5.59 -17.25 -9.21
N THR A 62 4.73 -16.28 -8.91
CA THR A 62 4.39 -15.92 -7.52
C THR A 62 3.01 -16.42 -7.13
N TRP A 63 2.81 -16.69 -5.84
CA TRP A 63 1.56 -17.29 -5.34
C TRP A 63 0.70 -16.31 -4.54
N TRP A 64 1.08 -15.03 -4.50
CA TRP A 64 0.23 -13.98 -3.98
C TRP A 64 -0.85 -13.61 -5.01
N TRP A 65 -2.03 -13.21 -4.53
CA TRP A 65 -3.14 -12.89 -5.41
C TRP A 65 -3.19 -11.39 -5.72
N GLY A 66 -3.02 -10.54 -4.72
CA GLY A 66 -3.07 -9.09 -4.87
C GLY A 66 -3.44 -8.41 -3.57
N TYR A 67 -3.88 -7.15 -3.67
CA TYR A 67 -4.26 -6.36 -2.51
C TYR A 67 -5.78 -6.27 -2.40
N LEU A 68 -6.31 -6.50 -1.19
CA LEU A 68 -7.72 -6.31 -0.86
C LEU A 68 -7.91 -5.18 0.15
N ARG A 69 -9.03 -4.47 0.04
CA ARG A 69 -9.52 -3.51 1.04
C ARG A 69 -11.04 -3.55 1.11
N GLN A 70 -11.62 -2.92 2.12
CA GLN A 70 -13.06 -2.73 2.17
C GLN A 70 -13.49 -1.55 1.26
N PRO A 71 -14.76 -1.53 0.81
CA PRO A 71 -15.33 -0.37 0.11
C PRO A 71 -15.16 0.92 0.91
N GLY A 72 -14.82 2.02 0.23
CA GLY A 72 -14.59 3.31 0.89
C GLY A 72 -13.22 3.47 1.56
N GLU A 73 -12.46 2.40 1.76
CA GLU A 73 -11.09 2.52 2.31
C GLU A 73 -10.08 3.03 1.28
N PRO A 74 -9.08 3.83 1.68
CA PRO A 74 -7.98 4.18 0.80
C PRO A 74 -7.10 2.96 0.49
N TRP A 75 -6.48 2.93 -0.69
CA TRP A 75 -5.54 1.86 -1.09
C TRP A 75 -4.32 1.71 -0.17
N SER A 76 -3.99 2.73 0.64
CA SER A 76 -2.94 2.63 1.66
C SER A 76 -3.28 1.69 2.81
N LYS A 77 -4.56 1.35 3.01
CA LYS A 77 -5.02 0.35 3.99
C LYS A 77 -5.17 -1.05 3.41
N ALA A 78 -4.95 -1.21 2.11
CA ALA A 78 -5.13 -2.51 1.47
C ALA A 78 -4.09 -3.52 1.97
N GLN A 79 -4.52 -4.76 2.16
CA GLN A 79 -3.70 -5.86 2.64
C GLN A 79 -3.33 -6.80 1.50
N LEU A 80 -2.09 -7.26 1.48
CA LEU A 80 -1.63 -8.28 0.55
C LEU A 80 -2.26 -9.63 0.91
N VAL A 81 -2.93 -10.25 -0.05
CA VAL A 81 -3.57 -11.56 0.09
C VAL A 81 -2.74 -12.61 -0.62
N VAL A 82 -2.40 -13.66 0.13
CA VAL A 82 -1.72 -14.85 -0.36
C VAL A 82 -2.64 -16.04 -0.09
N PHE A 83 -2.92 -16.84 -1.12
CA PHE A 83 -3.71 -18.05 -0.93
C PHE A 83 -2.85 -19.18 -0.39
N LYS A 84 -3.44 -19.96 0.51
CA LYS A 84 -2.90 -21.25 0.93
C LYS A 84 -3.15 -22.26 -0.20
N GLN A 85 -2.16 -22.42 -1.07
CA GLN A 85 -2.28 -23.15 -2.34
C GLN A 85 -2.56 -24.65 -2.18
N ASP A 86 -2.29 -25.22 -1.00
CA ASP A 86 -2.63 -26.58 -0.60
C ASP A 86 -4.14 -26.79 -0.41
N LEU A 87 -4.85 -25.79 0.12
CA LEU A 87 -6.30 -25.83 0.35
C LEU A 87 -7.09 -25.30 -0.85
N ARG A 88 -6.65 -24.16 -1.39
CA ARG A 88 -7.32 -23.50 -2.52
C ARG A 88 -6.30 -22.84 -3.41
N ARG A 89 -6.26 -23.27 -4.67
CA ARG A 89 -5.41 -22.61 -5.66
C ARG A 89 -5.99 -21.26 -6.05
N ALA A 90 -5.09 -20.31 -6.30
CA ALA A 90 -5.47 -19.08 -6.96
C ALA A 90 -6.08 -19.41 -8.34
N PRO A 91 -7.16 -18.74 -8.77
CA PRO A 91 -7.86 -19.07 -10.01
C PRO A 91 -6.99 -18.91 -11.28
N ASP A 92 -5.92 -18.13 -11.19
CA ASP A 92 -4.92 -17.89 -12.24
C ASP A 92 -3.68 -18.78 -12.15
N ASN A 93 -3.57 -19.64 -11.13
CA ASN A 93 -2.44 -20.56 -11.04
C ASN A 93 -2.60 -21.71 -12.05
N LEU A 94 -1.91 -21.59 -13.19
CA LEU A 94 -1.68 -22.69 -14.09
C LEU A 94 -0.90 -23.82 -13.38
N PRO A 95 -1.04 -25.10 -13.80
CA PRO A 95 -0.24 -26.19 -13.26
C PRO A 95 1.25 -25.86 -13.34
N GLN A 96 1.97 -25.96 -12.22
CA GLN A 96 3.41 -25.68 -12.16
C GLN A 96 4.27 -26.66 -12.97
N GLY A 97 3.68 -27.75 -13.46
CA GLY A 97 4.39 -28.80 -14.18
C GLY A 97 4.80 -28.45 -15.62
N GLY A 98 4.40 -27.29 -16.14
CA GLY A 98 4.53 -27.01 -17.57
C GLY A 98 3.89 -28.14 -18.42
N PRO A 99 4.10 -28.14 -19.75
CA PRO A 99 3.87 -29.35 -20.53
C PRO A 99 4.76 -30.48 -19.99
N ARG A 100 4.26 -31.74 -20.00
CA ARG A 100 5.13 -32.90 -19.77
C ARG A 100 6.25 -32.87 -20.82
N GLY A 101 7.48 -32.56 -20.40
CA GLY A 101 8.68 -32.60 -21.26
C GLY A 101 9.26 -31.25 -21.71
N ALA A 102 8.92 -30.14 -21.04
CA ALA A 102 9.66 -28.86 -21.19
C ALA A 102 10.86 -28.78 -20.24
#